data_AF-A0A6J1YNB0-F1
#
_entry.id   AF-A0A6J1YNB0-F1
#
_cell.length_a   1.000
_cell.length_b   1.000
_cell.length_c   1.000
_cell.angle_alpha   90.00
_cell.angle_beta   90.00
_cell.angle_gamma   90.00
#
_symmetry.space_group_name_H-M   'P 1'
#
loop_
_entity.id
_entity.type
_entity.pdbx_description
1 polymer ?
#
loop_
_entity_poly.entity_id
_entity_poly.type
_entity_poly.pdbx_seq_one_letter_code
_entity_poly.pdbx_strand_id
1 'polypeptide(L)'
;MPVLIPPAERSQDPRVGAPAWRQAATATLQKARQLTDRCEQEAVTMWQPEDSVREPHVARHLCRAAYILPWRFRVEMLAGGGTVEKPPPGEGVKLWKGKVKPPAWHARLPLPLHRDARALQSAEVVHAHARGARLAAARLCRAQHQVNGQLWLLQRQREATDRGLAQVRKGLLINQQSSKLRGYRPKSEKVPDKADSMLTWEKEELKSMKRKMERDMEKSEALLKALASCRDTLAFCCKERLQAVDLMNQPLDKVLEQAGCHSWVNLSRIPSPSSQGQKTPPPDPVGTYTPECATALYEAKRLLMESKDTLLEMAKNVEDIRAQQHQISDRVCALLAQKMRETLELKERMNMTLGLMRGTIQRCTKFNQEMYITHGLIKGPLSKRHLETREKLDRPLVRVYQRHVGTQLPEATRLAQGTEKLQRHISRVEENLQELLATRQNLARSLKCKRIGYEVDLNVVRLRLRQGHPRVYHQQAQRLVNDWDPRTPPPRAESSAPAK
;
A
#
# COMPACT_ATOMS: atom_id res chain seq x y z
N MET A 1 -29.15 -51.58 141.27
CA MET A 1 -28.04 -51.03 140.45
C MET A 1 -27.02 -52.16 140.28
N PRO A 2 -26.52 -52.48 139.07
CA PRO A 2 -26.34 -51.57 137.93
C PRO A 2 -27.28 -51.82 136.75
N VAL A 3 -27.24 -50.84 135.86
CA VAL A 3 -28.16 -50.51 134.76
C VAL A 3 -27.80 -51.29 133.49
N LEU A 4 -28.81 -51.87 132.83
CA LEU A 4 -28.70 -52.46 131.49
C LEU A 4 -29.24 -51.45 130.46
N ILE A 5 -28.35 -50.99 129.58
CA ILE A 5 -28.68 -50.21 128.38
C ILE A 5 -28.76 -51.19 127.19
N PRO A 6 -29.77 -51.10 126.30
CA PRO A 6 -29.94 -52.02 125.17
C PRO A 6 -29.06 -51.62 123.95
N PRO A 7 -28.73 -52.57 123.04
CA PRO A 7 -27.81 -52.31 121.93
C PRO A 7 -28.49 -51.59 120.76
N ALA A 8 -27.81 -50.56 120.26
CA ALA A 8 -28.21 -49.71 119.16
C ALA A 8 -28.13 -50.39 117.79
N GLU A 9 -29.16 -50.17 116.96
CA GLU A 9 -29.17 -50.48 115.53
C GLU A 9 -28.08 -49.68 114.79
N ARG A 10 -27.19 -50.38 114.10
CA ARG A 10 -26.14 -49.79 113.27
C ARG A 10 -26.71 -49.38 111.91
N SER A 11 -27.19 -48.16 111.77
CA SER A 11 -27.34 -47.49 110.47
C SER A 11 -26.06 -46.69 110.17
N GLN A 12 -25.14 -47.27 109.40
CA GLN A 12 -23.94 -46.58 108.93
C GLN A 12 -24.22 -45.82 107.63
N ASP A 13 -24.65 -44.56 107.75
CA ASP A 13 -24.44 -43.57 106.71
C ASP A 13 -24.26 -42.21 107.42
N PRO A 14 -23.03 -41.66 107.53
CA PRO A 14 -22.72 -40.54 108.44
C PRO A 14 -23.19 -39.17 107.91
N ARG A 15 -24.24 -39.14 107.07
CA ARG A 15 -24.61 -37.95 106.29
C ARG A 15 -26.05 -37.52 106.60
N VAL A 16 -26.18 -36.30 107.10
CA VAL A 16 -27.37 -35.70 107.73
C VAL A 16 -28.58 -35.46 106.80
N GLY A 17 -28.44 -35.61 105.47
CA GLY A 17 -29.51 -35.33 104.50
C GLY A 17 -30.35 -36.53 104.06
N ALA A 18 -31.66 -36.32 103.87
CA ALA A 18 -32.62 -37.33 103.40
C ALA A 18 -32.21 -37.98 102.05
N PRO A 19 -32.38 -39.31 101.88
CA PRO A 19 -31.89 -40.05 100.71
C PRO A 19 -32.56 -39.61 99.39
N ALA A 20 -33.85 -39.24 99.43
CA ALA A 20 -34.58 -38.75 98.26
C ALA A 20 -34.00 -37.43 97.72
N TRP A 21 -33.57 -36.53 98.60
CA TRP A 21 -32.92 -35.28 98.20
C TRP A 21 -31.54 -35.53 97.59
N ARG A 22 -30.78 -36.50 98.12
CA ARG A 22 -29.48 -36.88 97.57
C ARG A 22 -29.60 -37.52 96.19
N GLN A 23 -30.56 -38.42 96.00
CA GLN A 23 -30.82 -39.03 94.69
C GLN A 23 -31.32 -38.00 93.67
N ALA A 24 -32.17 -37.05 94.09
CA ALA A 24 -32.59 -35.94 93.23
C ALA A 24 -31.41 -35.02 92.88
N ALA A 25 -30.53 -34.71 93.84
CA ALA A 25 -29.33 -33.90 93.65
C ALA A 25 -28.27 -34.59 92.77
N THR A 26 -28.05 -35.89 92.94
CA THR A 26 -27.14 -36.65 92.07
C THR A 26 -27.72 -36.84 90.68
N ALA A 27 -29.04 -37.01 90.55
CA ALA A 27 -29.72 -37.06 89.25
C ALA A 27 -29.65 -35.71 88.52
N THR A 28 -29.80 -34.58 89.21
CA THR A 28 -29.56 -33.26 88.61
C THR A 28 -28.09 -33.05 88.28
N LEU A 29 -27.15 -33.51 89.11
CA LEU A 29 -25.71 -33.45 88.81
C LEU A 29 -25.33 -34.32 87.60
N GLN A 30 -25.93 -35.51 87.45
CA GLN A 30 -25.72 -36.39 86.31
C GLN A 30 -26.37 -35.83 85.03
N LYS A 31 -27.58 -35.27 85.12
CA LYS A 31 -28.21 -34.56 84.00
C LYS A 31 -27.38 -33.34 83.58
N ALA A 32 -26.85 -32.58 84.53
CA ALA A 32 -25.95 -31.47 84.26
C ALA A 32 -24.66 -31.95 83.59
N ARG A 33 -24.05 -33.04 84.06
CA ARG A 33 -22.86 -33.66 83.45
C ARG A 33 -23.13 -34.14 82.02
N GLN A 34 -24.24 -34.83 81.80
CA GLN A 34 -24.65 -35.29 80.46
C GLN A 34 -24.94 -34.12 79.51
N LEU A 35 -25.51 -33.02 80.01
CA LEU A 35 -25.69 -31.80 79.24
C LEU A 35 -24.35 -31.12 78.94
N THR A 36 -23.42 -31.04 79.89
CA THR A 36 -22.07 -30.51 79.60
C THR A 36 -21.34 -31.39 78.60
N ASP A 37 -21.41 -32.72 78.73
CA ASP A 37 -20.76 -33.64 77.78
C ASP A 37 -21.40 -33.55 76.38
N ARG A 38 -22.73 -33.37 76.28
CA ARG A 38 -23.43 -33.14 74.99
C ARG A 38 -23.08 -31.78 74.39
N CYS A 39 -23.09 -30.71 75.16
CA CYS A 39 -22.70 -29.38 74.70
C CYS A 39 -21.22 -29.34 74.29
N GLU A 40 -20.34 -30.07 74.99
CA GLU A 40 -18.94 -30.24 74.60
C GLU A 40 -18.82 -31.04 73.30
N GLN A 41 -19.56 -32.14 73.13
CA GLN A 41 -19.58 -32.90 71.88
C GLN A 41 -20.13 -32.07 70.72
N GLU A 42 -21.23 -31.35 70.91
CA GLU A 42 -21.81 -30.43 69.92
C GLU A 42 -20.80 -29.31 69.59
N ALA A 43 -20.21 -28.66 70.59
CA ALA A 43 -19.18 -27.64 70.38
C ALA A 43 -17.99 -28.19 69.59
N VAL A 44 -17.48 -29.38 69.91
CA VAL A 44 -16.37 -30.00 69.18
C VAL A 44 -16.77 -30.43 67.76
N THR A 45 -18.01 -30.88 67.53
CA THR A 45 -18.49 -31.20 66.17
C THR A 45 -18.67 -29.96 65.27
N MET A 46 -18.79 -28.78 65.86
CA MET A 46 -18.94 -27.50 65.14
C MET A 46 -17.62 -26.96 64.59
N TRP A 47 -16.49 -27.50 65.04
CA TRP A 47 -15.14 -27.09 64.65
C TRP A 47 -14.33 -28.31 64.20
N GLN A 48 -14.06 -28.42 62.90
CA GLN A 48 -13.19 -29.46 62.36
C GLN A 48 -11.81 -28.88 62.00
N PRO A 49 -10.72 -29.63 62.23
CA PRO A 49 -9.45 -29.32 61.56
C PRO A 49 -9.63 -29.50 60.05
N GLU A 50 -8.94 -28.69 59.24
CA GLU A 50 -8.90 -28.91 57.79
C GLU A 50 -8.55 -30.36 57.50
N ASP A 51 -9.31 -31.01 56.62
CA ASP A 51 -8.86 -32.24 55.99
C ASP A 51 -7.48 -31.95 55.38
N SER A 52 -6.46 -32.55 55.98
CA SER A 52 -5.06 -32.36 55.65
C SER A 52 -4.87 -32.45 54.14
N VAL A 53 -4.43 -31.36 53.52
CA VAL A 53 -3.78 -31.41 52.20
C VAL A 53 -2.64 -32.43 52.35
N ARG A 54 -2.74 -33.52 51.57
CA ARG A 54 -1.81 -34.65 51.58
C ARG A 54 -0.37 -34.18 51.39
N GLU A 55 0.43 -34.21 52.46
CA GLU A 55 1.89 -34.26 52.34
C GLU A 55 2.35 -35.73 52.27
N PRO A 56 3.02 -36.17 51.18
CA PRO A 56 3.32 -37.58 50.94
C PRO A 56 4.41 -38.21 51.83
N HIS A 57 4.98 -37.50 52.82
CA HIS A 57 6.14 -37.96 53.59
C HIS A 57 5.92 -38.18 55.09
N VAL A 58 4.69 -38.14 55.61
CA VAL A 58 4.41 -38.36 57.05
C VAL A 58 3.79 -39.75 57.29
N ALA A 59 4.34 -40.51 58.25
CA ALA A 59 3.93 -41.89 58.54
C ALA A 59 2.52 -41.98 59.17
N ARG A 60 1.71 -42.91 58.65
CA ARG A 60 0.26 -43.11 58.94
C ARG A 60 -0.14 -43.21 60.42
N HIS A 61 0.77 -43.62 61.31
CA HIS A 61 0.44 -43.86 62.72
C HIS A 61 0.57 -42.61 63.62
N LEU A 62 1.22 -41.54 63.15
CA LEU A 62 1.36 -40.29 63.90
C LEU A 62 0.18 -39.32 63.69
N CYS A 63 -0.60 -39.50 62.62
CA CYS A 63 -1.66 -38.55 62.24
C CYS A 63 -2.98 -38.69 63.02
N ARG A 64 -3.18 -39.72 63.85
CA ARG A 64 -4.48 -40.01 64.48
C ARG A 64 -4.57 -39.82 65.99
N ALA A 65 -3.46 -39.88 66.73
CA ALA A 65 -3.51 -39.92 68.19
C ALA A 65 -3.60 -38.55 68.87
N ALA A 66 -3.12 -37.48 68.23
CA ALA A 66 -3.01 -36.15 68.87
C ALA A 66 -4.27 -35.25 68.72
N TYR A 67 -5.24 -35.62 67.89
CA TYR A 67 -6.28 -34.69 67.42
C TYR A 67 -7.66 -34.86 68.06
N ILE A 68 -7.86 -35.83 68.96
CA ILE A 68 -9.19 -36.17 69.50
C ILE A 68 -9.29 -35.97 71.02
N LEU A 69 -8.20 -35.59 71.72
CA LEU A 69 -8.33 -35.23 73.13
C LEU A 69 -8.84 -33.78 73.24
N PRO A 70 -10.00 -33.52 73.86
CA PRO A 70 -10.45 -32.16 74.10
C PRO A 70 -9.36 -31.46 74.92
N TRP A 71 -8.99 -30.25 74.50
CA TRP A 71 -8.10 -29.37 75.24
C TRP A 71 -8.75 -29.00 76.58
N ARG A 72 -8.63 -29.88 77.56
CA ARG A 72 -9.12 -29.64 78.92
C ARG A 72 -7.95 -29.13 79.75
N PHE A 73 -8.03 -27.86 80.20
CA PHE A 73 -7.18 -27.39 81.28
C PHE A 73 -7.56 -28.20 82.53
N ARG A 74 -6.61 -28.94 83.10
CA ARG A 74 -6.85 -29.59 84.40
C ARG A 74 -6.83 -28.50 85.45
N VAL A 75 -7.99 -28.25 86.04
CA VAL A 75 -8.15 -27.40 87.23
C VAL A 75 -7.87 -28.28 88.44
N GLU A 76 -6.66 -28.18 88.98
CA GLU A 76 -6.33 -28.82 90.26
C GLU A 76 -6.60 -27.80 91.39
N MET A 77 -7.43 -28.20 92.36
CA MET A 77 -7.65 -27.45 93.59
C MET A 77 -6.45 -27.66 94.51
N LEU A 78 -5.70 -26.59 94.78
CA LEU A 78 -4.66 -26.63 95.81
C LEU A 78 -5.31 -26.73 97.19
N ALA A 79 -4.60 -27.31 98.15
CA ALA A 79 -5.10 -27.53 99.51
C ALA A 79 -5.56 -26.24 100.25
N GLY A 80 -5.24 -25.05 99.72
CA GLY A 80 -5.71 -23.74 100.21
C GLY A 80 -6.89 -23.13 99.46
N GLY A 81 -7.59 -23.86 98.59
CA GLY A 81 -8.79 -23.38 97.89
C GLY A 81 -8.55 -22.53 96.64
N GLY A 82 -7.28 -22.30 96.26
CA GLY A 82 -6.92 -21.69 94.97
C GLY A 82 -6.83 -22.74 93.86
N THR A 83 -7.34 -22.40 92.68
CA THR A 83 -7.23 -23.23 91.47
C THR A 83 -6.02 -22.82 90.64
N VAL A 84 -5.16 -23.77 90.27
CA VAL A 84 -4.09 -23.54 89.28
C VAL A 84 -4.38 -24.37 88.03
N GLU A 85 -4.47 -23.69 86.90
CA GLU A 85 -4.65 -24.30 85.58
C GLU A 85 -3.29 -24.80 85.08
N LYS A 86 -3.14 -26.12 84.93
CA LYS A 86 -1.99 -26.70 84.22
C LYS A 86 -2.45 -27.20 82.85
N PRO A 87 -1.73 -26.87 81.76
CA PRO A 87 -1.94 -27.54 80.48
C PRO A 87 -1.60 -29.04 80.61
N PRO A 88 -2.16 -29.91 79.76
CA PRO A 88 -1.98 -31.36 79.87
C PRO A 88 -0.49 -31.76 79.80
N PRO A 89 -0.01 -32.67 80.66
CA PRO A 89 1.38 -33.12 80.64
C PRO A 89 1.59 -34.09 79.46
N GLY A 90 2.47 -33.71 78.54
CA GLY A 90 2.97 -34.55 77.44
C GLY A 90 4.26 -33.96 76.89
N GLU A 91 5.22 -34.82 76.53
CA GLU A 91 6.48 -34.40 75.91
C GLU A 91 6.18 -33.70 74.57
N GLY A 92 6.37 -32.38 74.51
CA GLY A 92 6.29 -31.63 73.26
C GLY A 92 5.81 -30.19 73.31
N VAL A 93 5.41 -29.65 74.47
CA VAL A 93 4.93 -28.25 74.54
C VAL A 93 5.65 -27.46 75.64
N LYS A 94 6.85 -26.95 75.32
CA LYS A 94 7.38 -25.76 75.97
C LYS A 94 6.86 -24.54 75.22
N LEU A 95 6.11 -23.73 75.96
CA LEU A 95 5.38 -22.57 75.49
C LEU A 95 6.33 -21.37 75.26
N TRP A 96 6.05 -20.61 74.20
CA TRP A 96 6.57 -19.27 73.85
C TRP A 96 8.00 -19.16 73.30
N LYS A 97 8.17 -19.40 71.99
CA LYS A 97 8.99 -18.59 71.04
C LYS A 97 9.06 -19.32 69.69
N GLY A 98 8.10 -19.05 68.81
CA GLY A 98 8.09 -19.61 67.45
C GLY A 98 6.66 -19.68 66.94
N LYS A 99 6.34 -18.89 65.92
CA LYS A 99 4.99 -18.73 65.36
C LYS A 99 4.47 -20.04 64.78
N VAL A 100 3.81 -20.86 65.58
CA VAL A 100 2.85 -21.85 65.08
C VAL A 100 1.50 -21.17 65.13
N LYS A 101 1.00 -20.75 63.97
CA LYS A 101 -0.39 -20.30 63.85
C LYS A 101 -1.27 -21.48 64.31
N PRO A 102 -2.29 -21.27 65.16
CA PRO A 102 -3.27 -22.33 65.41
C PRO A 102 -3.80 -22.82 64.05
N PRO A 103 -4.06 -24.12 63.87
CA PRO A 103 -4.63 -24.64 62.63
C PRO A 103 -5.92 -23.88 62.32
N ALA A 104 -6.21 -23.63 61.04
CA ALA A 104 -7.43 -22.93 60.63
C ALA A 104 -8.65 -23.81 60.95
N TRP A 105 -9.20 -23.65 62.16
CA TRP A 105 -10.44 -24.31 62.55
C TRP A 105 -11.57 -23.76 61.69
N HIS A 106 -12.21 -24.63 60.91
CA HIS A 106 -13.36 -24.24 60.09
C HIS A 106 -14.62 -24.37 60.93
N ALA A 107 -15.23 -23.23 61.26
CA ALA A 107 -16.57 -23.21 61.85
C ALA A 107 -17.58 -23.72 60.81
N ARG A 108 -18.46 -24.65 61.19
CA ARG A 108 -19.62 -25.02 60.37
C ARG A 108 -20.68 -23.91 60.30
N LEU A 109 -20.54 -22.86 61.12
CA LEU A 109 -21.39 -21.67 61.10
C LEU A 109 -20.71 -20.50 60.41
N PRO A 110 -21.45 -19.69 59.63
CA PRO A 110 -20.91 -18.45 59.09
C PRO A 110 -20.53 -17.51 60.25
N LEU A 111 -19.28 -17.04 60.25
CA LEU A 111 -18.78 -16.06 61.21
C LEU A 111 -19.65 -14.78 61.18
N PRO A 112 -19.74 -14.00 62.28
CA PRO A 112 -20.51 -12.75 62.34
C PRO A 112 -20.17 -11.72 61.26
N LEU A 113 -18.99 -11.83 60.63
CA LEU A 113 -18.51 -10.98 59.52
C LEU A 113 -18.40 -11.72 58.19
N HIS A 114 -18.99 -12.91 58.06
CA HIS A 114 -18.90 -13.72 56.84
C HIS A 114 -19.44 -12.97 55.61
N ARG A 115 -20.51 -12.21 55.79
CA ARG A 115 -21.08 -11.36 54.73
C ARG A 115 -20.07 -10.32 54.25
N ASP A 116 -19.41 -9.62 55.15
CA ASP A 116 -18.45 -8.55 54.81
C ASP A 116 -17.18 -9.13 54.19
N ALA A 117 -16.68 -10.25 54.72
CA ALA A 117 -15.54 -10.97 54.13
C ALA A 117 -15.85 -11.48 52.72
N ARG A 118 -17.06 -12.02 52.48
CA ARG A 118 -17.51 -12.42 51.13
C ARG A 118 -17.70 -11.21 50.21
N ALA A 119 -18.24 -10.11 50.72
CA ALA A 119 -18.40 -8.87 49.97
C ALA A 119 -17.03 -8.31 49.54
N LEU A 120 -16.04 -8.29 50.43
CA LEU A 120 -14.66 -7.87 50.11
C LEU A 120 -14.02 -8.79 49.07
N GLN A 121 -14.13 -10.12 49.22
CA GLN A 121 -13.66 -11.08 48.21
C GLN A 121 -14.32 -10.83 46.84
N SER A 122 -15.63 -10.57 46.81
CA SER A 122 -16.34 -10.27 45.57
C SER A 122 -15.89 -8.93 44.97
N ALA A 123 -15.67 -7.91 45.80
CA ALA A 123 -15.17 -6.60 45.36
C ALA A 123 -13.76 -6.71 44.78
N GLU A 124 -12.87 -7.50 45.38
CA GLU A 124 -11.53 -7.75 44.87
C GLU A 124 -11.56 -8.38 43.48
N VAL A 125 -12.43 -9.39 43.26
CA VAL A 125 -12.63 -10.03 41.95
C VAL A 125 -13.19 -9.05 40.92
N VAL A 126 -14.21 -8.26 41.30
CA VAL A 126 -14.81 -7.24 40.43
C VAL A 126 -13.78 -6.17 40.05
N HIS A 127 -13.00 -5.68 41.00
CA HIS A 127 -11.95 -4.69 40.73
C HIS A 127 -10.81 -5.27 39.89
N ALA A 128 -10.42 -6.54 40.10
CA ALA A 128 -9.44 -7.22 39.26
C ALA A 128 -9.93 -7.37 37.82
N HIS A 129 -11.19 -7.77 37.64
CA HIS A 129 -11.82 -7.85 36.33
C HIS A 129 -11.89 -6.47 35.65
N ALA A 130 -12.35 -5.43 36.35
CA ALA A 130 -12.42 -4.07 35.81
C ALA A 130 -11.03 -3.52 35.41
N ARG A 131 -9.97 -3.78 36.20
CA ARG A 131 -8.59 -3.42 35.84
C ARG A 131 -8.11 -4.14 34.58
N GLY A 132 -8.34 -5.44 34.49
CA GLY A 132 -7.96 -6.24 33.31
C GLY A 132 -8.72 -5.83 32.05
N ALA A 133 -10.04 -5.61 32.16
CA ALA A 133 -10.88 -5.15 31.05
C ALA A 133 -10.46 -3.75 30.57
N ARG A 134 -10.13 -2.83 31.49
CA ARG A 134 -9.60 -1.50 31.14
C ARG A 134 -8.26 -1.57 30.43
N LEU A 135 -7.37 -2.45 30.87
CA LEU A 135 -6.08 -2.68 30.20
C LEU A 135 -6.26 -3.24 28.79
N ALA A 136 -7.17 -4.21 28.62
CA ALA A 136 -7.53 -4.75 27.30
C ALA A 136 -8.12 -3.66 26.38
N ALA A 137 -9.07 -2.87 26.88
CA ALA A 137 -9.66 -1.75 26.15
C ALA A 137 -8.61 -0.71 25.75
N ALA A 138 -7.69 -0.35 26.64
CA ALA A 138 -6.62 0.60 26.32
C ALA A 138 -5.71 0.09 25.18
N ARG A 139 -5.40 -1.21 25.18
CA ARG A 139 -4.59 -1.85 24.12
C ARG A 139 -5.31 -1.87 22.77
N LEU A 140 -6.60 -2.20 22.77
CA LEU A 140 -7.44 -2.19 21.57
C LEU A 140 -7.59 -0.75 21.03
N CYS A 141 -7.83 0.24 21.89
CA CYS A 141 -7.87 1.66 21.52
C CYS A 141 -6.55 2.09 20.87
N ARG A 142 -5.40 1.70 21.45
CA ARG A 142 -4.10 2.03 20.87
C ARG A 142 -3.88 1.40 19.50
N ALA A 143 -4.28 0.13 19.33
CA ALA A 143 -4.24 -0.55 18.03
C ALA A 143 -5.12 0.15 17.00
N GLN A 144 -6.33 0.56 17.39
CA GLN A 144 -7.26 1.30 16.54
C GLN A 144 -6.66 2.63 16.07
N HIS A 145 -5.99 3.39 16.96
CA HIS A 145 -5.30 4.63 16.59
C HIS A 145 -4.16 4.38 15.59
N GLN A 146 -3.44 3.27 15.72
CA GLN A 146 -2.37 2.89 14.78
C GLN A 146 -2.92 2.52 13.40
N VAL A 147 -4.01 1.75 13.37
CA VAL A 147 -4.75 1.42 12.13
C VAL A 147 -5.28 2.70 11.47
N ASN A 148 -5.83 3.63 12.25
CA ASN A 148 -6.27 4.94 11.73
C ASN A 148 -5.12 5.75 11.12
N GLY A 149 -3.96 5.77 11.78
CA GLY A 149 -2.76 6.41 11.24
C GLY A 149 -2.30 5.80 9.91
N GLN A 150 -2.31 4.47 9.79
CA GLN A 150 -1.97 3.78 8.54
C GLN A 150 -3.02 4.00 7.45
N LEU A 151 -4.31 4.01 7.78
CA LEU A 151 -5.38 4.36 6.83
C LEU A 151 -5.12 5.72 6.18
N TRP A 152 -4.76 6.73 6.98
CA TRP A 152 -4.45 8.06 6.45
C TRP A 152 -3.20 8.07 5.56
N LEU A 153 -2.13 7.37 5.97
CA LEU A 153 -0.92 7.25 5.15
C LEU A 153 -1.19 6.56 3.81
N LEU A 154 -1.98 5.48 3.81
CA LEU A 154 -2.35 4.74 2.61
C LEU A 154 -3.23 5.58 1.68
N GLN A 155 -4.17 6.36 2.22
CA GLN A 155 -4.95 7.34 1.45
C GLN A 155 -4.06 8.41 0.81
N ARG A 156 -3.12 8.99 1.58
CA ARG A 156 -2.17 9.98 1.05
C ARG A 156 -1.29 9.41 -0.06
N GLN A 157 -0.84 8.16 0.10
CA GLN A 157 -0.05 7.49 -0.94
C GLN A 157 -0.91 7.19 -2.18
N ARG A 158 -2.19 6.85 -1.99
CA ARG A 158 -3.16 6.67 -3.08
C ARG A 158 -3.34 7.95 -3.90
N GLU A 159 -3.38 9.12 -3.26
CA GLU A 159 -3.39 10.41 -3.98
C GLU A 159 -2.10 10.66 -4.77
N ALA A 160 -0.96 10.19 -4.28
CA ALA A 160 0.32 10.31 -4.98
C ALA A 160 0.39 9.38 -6.20
N THR A 161 -0.10 8.14 -6.07
CA THR A 161 -0.25 7.21 -7.20
C THR A 161 -1.28 7.70 -8.21
N ASP A 162 -2.40 8.27 -7.78
CA ASP A 162 -3.39 8.87 -8.68
C ASP A 162 -2.81 10.03 -9.50
N ARG A 163 -2.00 10.89 -8.86
CA ARG A 163 -1.25 11.93 -9.56
C ARG A 163 -0.27 11.36 -10.59
N GLY A 164 0.45 10.29 -10.25
CA GLY A 164 1.33 9.59 -11.20
C GLY A 164 0.56 8.93 -12.34
N LEU A 165 -0.58 8.31 -12.06
CA LEU A 165 -1.48 7.75 -13.08
C LEU A 165 -1.99 8.83 -14.04
N ALA A 166 -2.34 10.01 -13.53
CA ALA A 166 -2.72 11.14 -14.36
C ALA A 166 -1.58 11.60 -15.28
N GLN A 167 -0.33 11.57 -14.81
CA GLN A 167 0.86 11.86 -15.63
C GLN A 167 1.08 10.80 -16.71
N VAL A 168 0.94 9.50 -16.39
CA VAL A 168 1.04 8.42 -17.38
C VAL A 168 -0.08 8.51 -18.42
N ARG A 169 -1.32 8.77 -17.99
CA ARG A 169 -2.49 8.99 -18.88
C ARG A 169 -2.28 10.20 -19.79
N LYS A 170 -1.68 11.27 -19.27
CA LYS A 170 -1.26 12.43 -20.07
C LYS A 170 -0.18 12.04 -21.11
N GLY A 171 0.82 11.25 -20.73
CA GLY A 171 1.82 10.71 -21.66
C GLY A 171 1.18 9.90 -22.80
N LEU A 172 0.23 9.01 -22.47
CA LEU A 172 -0.52 8.23 -23.47
C LEU A 172 -1.30 9.14 -24.43
N LEU A 173 -1.90 10.22 -23.92
CA LEU A 173 -2.62 11.17 -24.74
C LEU A 173 -1.68 11.93 -25.69
N ILE A 174 -0.55 12.41 -25.19
CA ILE A 174 0.49 13.08 -26.00
C ILE A 174 0.99 12.14 -27.11
N ASN A 175 1.22 10.86 -26.78
CA ASN A 175 1.63 9.86 -27.76
C ASN A 175 0.56 9.64 -28.84
N GLN A 176 -0.72 9.51 -28.46
CA GLN A 176 -1.84 9.39 -29.41
C GLN A 176 -1.93 10.61 -30.33
N GLN A 177 -1.81 11.81 -29.79
CA GLN A 177 -1.81 13.06 -30.58
C GLN A 177 -0.60 13.14 -31.51
N SER A 178 0.58 12.73 -31.03
CA SER A 178 1.80 12.67 -31.84
C SER A 178 1.60 11.74 -33.04
N SER A 179 1.05 10.54 -32.81
CA SER A 179 0.76 9.57 -33.87
C SER A 179 -0.30 10.09 -34.86
N LYS A 180 -1.38 10.71 -34.37
CA LYS A 180 -2.40 11.35 -35.21
C LYS A 180 -1.79 12.44 -36.10
N LEU A 181 -0.94 13.29 -35.53
CA LEU A 181 -0.25 14.34 -36.27
C LEU A 181 0.60 13.80 -37.41
N ARG A 182 1.40 12.78 -37.13
CA ARG A 182 2.21 12.13 -38.16
C ARG A 182 1.37 11.45 -39.25
N GLY A 183 0.09 11.17 -38.99
CA GLY A 183 -0.89 10.72 -39.98
C GLY A 183 -1.22 11.74 -41.07
N TYR A 184 -0.99 13.05 -40.83
CA TYR A 184 -1.20 14.12 -41.82
C TYR A 184 -0.05 14.26 -42.82
N ARG A 185 1.03 13.48 -42.68
CA ARG A 185 2.12 13.44 -43.68
C ARG A 185 1.59 13.07 -45.07
N PRO A 186 2.20 13.59 -46.15
CA PRO A 186 1.82 13.22 -47.52
C PRO A 186 2.08 11.73 -47.77
N LYS A 187 1.33 11.11 -48.70
CA LYS A 187 1.37 9.65 -48.96
C LYS A 187 2.79 9.12 -49.19
N SER A 188 3.64 9.86 -49.90
CA SER A 188 5.04 9.51 -50.16
C SER A 188 5.92 9.43 -48.91
N GLU A 189 5.48 9.99 -47.78
CA GLU A 189 6.21 10.04 -46.52
C GLU A 189 5.54 9.28 -45.38
N LYS A 190 4.42 8.62 -45.65
CA LYS A 190 3.72 7.75 -44.69
C LYS A 190 4.38 6.37 -44.51
N VAL A 191 5.53 6.15 -45.16
CA VAL A 191 6.30 4.92 -45.00
C VAL A 191 6.73 4.81 -43.52
N PRO A 192 6.48 3.67 -42.86
CA PRO A 192 6.81 3.52 -41.44
C PRO A 192 8.30 3.72 -41.22
N ASP A 193 8.63 4.59 -40.26
CA ASP A 193 10.00 4.91 -39.91
C ASP A 193 10.34 4.53 -38.47
N LYS A 194 11.61 4.70 -38.09
CA LYS A 194 12.09 4.43 -36.73
C LYS A 194 11.36 5.28 -35.68
N ALA A 195 10.90 6.47 -36.02
CA ALA A 195 10.15 7.31 -35.08
C ALA A 195 8.74 6.75 -34.86
N ASP A 196 8.10 6.16 -35.88
CA ASP A 196 6.81 5.50 -35.74
C ASP A 196 6.92 4.25 -34.85
N SER A 197 7.97 3.43 -35.03
CA SER A 197 8.21 2.27 -34.15
C SER A 197 8.51 2.70 -32.70
N MET A 198 9.16 3.83 -32.50
CA MET A 198 9.42 4.37 -31.15
C MET A 198 8.17 4.93 -30.49
N LEU A 199 7.26 5.52 -31.26
CA LEU A 199 5.95 5.95 -30.77
C LEU A 199 5.09 4.75 -30.37
N THR A 200 5.11 3.65 -31.12
CA THR A 200 4.40 2.42 -30.72
C THR A 200 5.00 1.81 -29.47
N TRP A 201 6.32 1.76 -29.37
CA TRP A 201 7.02 1.28 -28.18
C TRP A 201 6.70 2.12 -26.93
N GLU A 202 6.81 3.45 -27.01
CA GLU A 202 6.44 4.36 -25.90
C GLU A 202 5.00 4.13 -25.43
N LYS A 203 4.07 3.91 -26.37
CA LYS A 203 2.68 3.61 -26.03
C LYS A 203 2.53 2.31 -25.24
N GLU A 204 3.30 1.28 -25.59
CA GLU A 204 3.28 -0.03 -24.91
C GLU A 204 3.88 0.07 -23.51
N GLU A 205 5.01 0.77 -23.36
CA GLU A 205 5.62 1.03 -22.05
C GLU A 205 4.70 1.86 -21.15
N LEU A 206 4.10 2.93 -21.66
CA LEU A 206 3.15 3.71 -20.86
C LEU A 206 1.90 2.90 -20.48
N LYS A 207 1.46 1.96 -21.32
CA LYS A 207 0.38 1.02 -20.96
C LYS A 207 0.83 0.03 -19.89
N SER A 208 2.07 -0.47 -19.93
CA SER A 208 2.60 -1.38 -18.93
C SER A 208 2.68 -0.70 -17.56
N MET A 209 3.20 0.54 -17.52
CA MET A 209 3.24 1.41 -16.34
C MET A 209 1.84 1.69 -15.78
N LYS A 210 0.89 2.07 -16.65
CA LYS A 210 -0.52 2.30 -16.26
C LYS A 210 -1.09 1.06 -15.55
N ARG A 211 -0.93 -0.13 -16.14
CA ARG A 211 -1.39 -1.40 -15.54
C ARG A 211 -0.70 -1.71 -14.22
N LYS A 212 0.58 -1.37 -14.07
CA LYS A 212 1.33 -1.58 -12.81
C LYS A 212 0.72 -0.71 -11.69
N MET A 213 0.50 0.57 -11.96
CA MET A 213 -0.12 1.47 -10.99
C MET A 213 -1.58 1.13 -10.69
N GLU A 214 -2.36 0.69 -11.67
CA GLU A 214 -3.75 0.27 -11.44
C GLU A 214 -3.82 -0.97 -10.54
N ARG A 215 -2.89 -1.93 -10.70
CA ARG A 215 -2.75 -3.06 -9.76
C ARG A 215 -2.39 -2.61 -8.35
N ASP A 216 -1.50 -1.64 -8.20
CA ASP A 216 -1.16 -1.07 -6.90
C ASP A 216 -2.37 -0.36 -6.26
N MET A 217 -3.18 0.33 -7.06
CA MET A 217 -4.43 0.96 -6.62
C MET A 217 -5.46 -0.09 -6.15
N GLU A 218 -5.65 -1.18 -6.89
CA GLU A 218 -6.53 -2.29 -6.52
C GLU A 218 -6.10 -2.95 -5.20
N LYS A 219 -4.80 -3.25 -5.06
CA LYS A 219 -4.22 -3.77 -3.82
C LYS A 219 -4.45 -2.82 -2.64
N SER A 220 -4.21 -1.52 -2.85
CA SER A 220 -4.42 -0.49 -1.81
C SER A 220 -5.88 -0.39 -1.40
N GLU A 221 -6.83 -0.57 -2.33
CA GLU A 221 -8.26 -0.54 -2.03
C GLU A 221 -8.71 -1.75 -1.21
N ALA A 222 -8.22 -2.95 -1.55
CA ALA A 222 -8.48 -4.14 -0.76
C ALA A 222 -7.95 -4.00 0.67
N LEU A 223 -6.73 -3.46 0.82
CA LEU A 223 -6.14 -3.18 2.13
C LEU A 223 -6.90 -2.09 2.91
N LEU A 224 -7.35 -1.02 2.26
CA LEU A 224 -8.18 0.01 2.90
C LEU A 224 -9.49 -0.57 3.46
N LYS A 225 -10.15 -1.45 2.70
CA LYS A 225 -11.38 -2.14 3.15
C LYS A 225 -11.10 -3.05 4.35
N ALA A 226 -10.03 -3.84 4.30
CA ALA A 226 -9.63 -4.72 5.40
C ALA A 226 -9.20 -3.96 6.67
N LEU A 227 -8.49 -2.84 6.51
CA LEU A 227 -8.11 -1.95 7.62
C LEU A 227 -9.33 -1.26 8.23
N ALA A 228 -10.31 -0.85 7.41
CA ALA A 228 -11.56 -0.25 7.89
C ALA A 228 -12.40 -1.26 8.68
N SER A 229 -12.56 -2.49 8.17
CA SER A 229 -13.27 -3.55 8.91
C SER A 229 -12.54 -3.89 10.22
N CYS A 230 -11.21 -3.99 10.20
CA CYS A 230 -10.40 -4.23 11.40
C CYS A 230 -10.53 -3.08 12.42
N ARG A 231 -10.58 -1.82 11.97
CA ARG A 231 -10.84 -0.68 12.85
C ARG A 231 -12.20 -0.80 13.54
N ASP A 232 -13.23 -1.19 12.79
CA ASP A 232 -14.60 -1.28 13.31
C ASP A 232 -14.75 -2.48 14.28
N THR A 233 -14.11 -3.62 14.01
CA THR A 233 -14.07 -4.75 14.97
C THR A 233 -13.30 -4.39 16.24
N LEU A 234 -12.16 -3.70 16.13
CA LEU A 234 -11.44 -3.18 17.29
C LEU A 234 -12.29 -2.20 18.10
N ALA A 235 -13.00 -1.29 17.43
CA ALA A 235 -13.89 -0.33 18.08
C ALA A 235 -15.05 -1.01 18.82
N PHE A 236 -15.63 -2.06 18.23
CA PHE A 236 -16.68 -2.87 18.85
C PHE A 236 -16.14 -3.57 20.11
N CYS A 237 -15.02 -4.28 20.00
CA CYS A 237 -14.37 -4.95 21.14
C CYS A 237 -14.01 -3.94 22.26
N CYS A 238 -13.49 -2.76 21.90
CA CYS A 238 -13.22 -1.68 22.86
C CYS A 238 -14.48 -1.27 23.63
N LYS A 239 -15.57 -1.01 22.92
CA LYS A 239 -16.83 -0.54 23.52
C LYS A 239 -17.40 -1.58 24.49
N GLU A 240 -17.41 -2.85 24.12
CA GLU A 240 -17.85 -3.92 25.01
C GLU A 240 -16.99 -3.98 26.29
N ARG A 241 -15.66 -3.94 26.15
CA ARG A 241 -14.78 -4.02 27.33
C ARG A 241 -14.92 -2.80 28.25
N LEU A 242 -15.28 -1.64 27.71
CA LEU A 242 -15.49 -0.42 28.50
C LEU A 242 -16.78 -0.46 29.33
N GLN A 243 -17.80 -1.25 28.96
CA GLN A 243 -19.04 -1.38 29.74
C GLN A 243 -18.81 -1.98 31.14
N ALA A 244 -17.73 -2.76 31.33
CA ALA A 244 -17.40 -3.38 32.62
C ALA A 244 -16.57 -2.48 33.55
N VAL A 245 -16.35 -1.20 33.19
CA VAL A 245 -15.26 -0.37 33.72
C VAL A 245 -15.75 0.99 34.29
N ASP A 246 -17.06 1.21 34.37
CA ASP A 246 -17.73 2.49 34.67
C ASP A 246 -17.27 3.22 35.96
N LEU A 247 -16.69 2.51 36.94
CA LEU A 247 -16.34 3.07 38.25
C LEU A 247 -14.88 3.55 38.39
N MET A 248 -14.05 3.48 37.34
CA MET A 248 -12.64 3.89 37.41
C MET A 248 -12.34 5.17 36.61
N ASN A 249 -11.68 6.15 37.25
CA ASN A 249 -11.44 7.49 36.68
C ASN A 249 -10.04 7.69 36.05
N GLN A 250 -9.21 6.65 35.94
CA GLN A 250 -7.84 6.77 35.40
C GLN A 250 -7.82 6.76 33.87
N PRO A 251 -7.27 7.75 33.16
CA PRO A 251 -7.24 7.75 31.70
C PRO A 251 -6.52 6.50 31.15
N LEU A 252 -7.01 5.97 30.02
CA LEU A 252 -6.52 4.71 29.43
C LEU A 252 -5.02 4.73 29.14
N ASP A 253 -4.46 5.89 28.78
CA ASP A 253 -3.04 6.05 28.51
C ASP A 253 -2.18 5.82 29.77
N LYS A 254 -2.63 6.28 30.95
CA LYS A 254 -1.93 6.03 32.22
C LYS A 254 -1.96 4.55 32.62
N VAL A 255 -3.02 3.82 32.27
CA VAL A 255 -3.13 2.36 32.49
C VAL A 255 -2.09 1.61 31.64
N LEU A 256 -1.84 2.07 30.41
CA LEU A 256 -0.80 1.50 29.54
C LEU A 256 0.60 1.82 30.04
N GLU A 257 0.82 3.03 30.56
CA GLU A 257 2.09 3.44 31.18
C GLU A 257 2.43 2.60 32.41
N GLN A 258 1.46 2.41 33.31
CA GLN A 258 1.63 1.59 34.52
C GLN A 258 1.85 0.11 34.20
N ALA A 259 1.28 -0.39 33.10
CA ALA A 259 1.47 -1.78 32.66
C ALA A 259 2.83 -2.04 31.98
N GLY A 260 3.67 -1.00 31.78
CA GLY A 260 5.01 -1.11 31.19
C GLY A 260 5.05 -1.49 29.70
N CYS A 261 3.90 -1.80 29.09
CA CYS A 261 3.76 -2.15 27.68
C CYS A 261 2.69 -1.29 27.01
N HIS A 262 3.13 -0.24 26.33
CA HIS A 262 2.24 0.73 25.70
C HIS A 262 1.45 0.21 24.49
N SER A 263 1.88 -0.89 23.84
CA SER A 263 1.08 -1.51 22.77
C SER A 263 1.55 -2.91 22.42
N TRP A 264 0.58 -3.76 22.09
CA TRP A 264 0.77 -5.13 21.57
C TRP A 264 1.14 -5.14 20.10
N VAL A 265 0.81 -4.05 19.43
CA VAL A 265 0.85 -3.84 17.98
C VAL A 265 2.07 -3.00 17.58
N ASN A 266 2.86 -2.52 18.56
CA ASN A 266 4.07 -1.73 18.38
C ASN A 266 5.14 -2.56 17.69
N LEU A 267 5.13 -2.51 16.36
CA LEU A 267 6.19 -2.99 15.48
C LEU A 267 7.36 -1.98 15.38
N SER A 268 7.21 -0.78 15.95
CA SER A 268 8.17 0.33 15.79
C SER A 268 9.09 0.56 16.99
N ARG A 269 8.90 -0.15 18.12
CA ARG A 269 9.82 -0.05 19.27
C ARG A 269 10.69 -1.30 19.32
N ILE A 270 12.00 -1.11 19.18
CA ILE A 270 13.00 -2.15 19.49
C ILE A 270 12.73 -2.58 20.94
N PRO A 271 12.61 -3.89 21.25
CA PRO A 271 12.44 -4.35 22.62
C PRO A 271 13.62 -3.85 23.45
N SER A 272 13.41 -2.86 24.31
CA SER A 272 14.43 -2.48 25.28
C SER A 272 14.49 -3.58 26.34
N PRO A 273 15.69 -3.94 26.83
CA PRO A 273 15.87 -5.00 27.82
C PRO A 273 15.19 -4.73 29.17
N SER A 274 14.63 -3.52 29.38
CA SER A 274 13.90 -3.12 30.59
C SER A 274 12.37 -3.29 30.53
N SER A 275 11.79 -3.76 29.42
CA SER A 275 10.34 -3.93 29.28
C SER A 275 9.83 -5.23 29.90
N GLN A 276 9.95 -5.37 31.22
CA GLN A 276 9.37 -6.46 32.00
C GLN A 276 7.85 -6.20 32.21
N GLY A 277 7.11 -6.06 31.10
CA GLY A 277 5.66 -5.92 31.15
C GLY A 277 4.97 -7.22 31.52
N GLN A 278 3.77 -7.12 32.10
CA GLN A 278 2.95 -8.29 32.40
C GLN A 278 2.62 -9.05 31.10
N LYS A 279 3.05 -10.31 31.02
CA LYS A 279 2.69 -11.23 29.92
C LYS A 279 1.17 -11.27 29.76
N THR A 280 0.68 -11.40 28.52
CA THR A 280 -0.76 -11.55 28.30
C THR A 280 -1.26 -12.74 29.09
N PRO A 281 -2.37 -12.61 29.83
CA PRO A 281 -3.13 -13.78 30.19
C PRO A 281 -3.57 -14.50 28.91
N PRO A 282 -3.60 -15.84 28.89
CA PRO A 282 -4.15 -16.58 27.77
C PRO A 282 -5.61 -16.14 27.51
N PRO A 283 -6.08 -16.18 26.25
CA PRO A 283 -7.45 -15.82 25.94
C PRO A 283 -8.42 -16.73 26.70
N ASP A 284 -9.37 -16.13 27.39
CA ASP A 284 -10.38 -16.80 28.20
C ASP A 284 -11.76 -16.29 27.76
N PRO A 285 -12.72 -17.16 27.39
CA PRO A 285 -14.06 -16.75 26.98
C PRO A 285 -14.83 -15.97 28.06
N VAL A 286 -14.56 -16.22 29.34
CA VAL A 286 -15.23 -15.55 30.47
C VAL A 286 -14.34 -14.46 31.09
N GLY A 287 -13.03 -14.47 30.78
CA GLY A 287 -12.05 -13.57 31.35
C GLY A 287 -12.03 -12.16 30.74
N THR A 288 -11.14 -11.33 31.27
CA THR A 288 -10.96 -9.94 30.84
C THR A 288 -10.42 -9.77 29.42
N TYR A 289 -9.83 -10.84 28.85
CA TYR A 289 -9.23 -10.88 27.52
C TYR A 289 -9.84 -12.02 26.72
N THR A 290 -10.85 -11.69 25.91
CA THR A 290 -11.59 -12.67 25.12
C THR A 290 -10.81 -13.12 23.88
N PRO A 291 -11.11 -14.32 23.34
CA PRO A 291 -10.52 -14.77 22.08
C PRO A 291 -10.78 -13.79 20.92
N GLU A 292 -11.93 -13.11 20.89
CA GLU A 292 -12.27 -12.09 19.89
C GLU A 292 -11.35 -10.86 19.95
N CYS A 293 -10.97 -10.42 21.16
CA CYS A 293 -9.97 -9.36 21.32
C CYS A 293 -8.60 -9.80 20.80
N ALA A 294 -8.26 -11.08 21.00
CA ALA A 294 -6.99 -11.65 20.55
C ALA A 294 -6.92 -11.78 19.03
N THR A 295 -7.98 -12.24 18.38
CA THR A 295 -8.06 -12.32 16.91
C THR A 295 -8.01 -10.93 16.29
N ALA A 296 -8.78 -9.96 16.80
CA ALA A 296 -8.78 -8.59 16.30
C ALA A 296 -7.38 -7.92 16.41
N LEU A 297 -6.68 -8.14 17.53
CA LEU A 297 -5.30 -7.64 17.70
C LEU A 297 -4.30 -8.33 16.78
N TYR A 298 -4.46 -9.64 16.52
CA TYR A 298 -3.59 -10.37 15.60
C TYR A 298 -3.79 -9.90 14.15
N GLU A 299 -5.05 -9.76 13.72
CA GLU A 299 -5.39 -9.23 12.40
C GLU A 299 -4.87 -7.82 12.21
N ALA A 300 -5.00 -6.96 13.23
CA ALA A 300 -4.44 -5.60 13.19
C ALA A 300 -2.92 -5.64 12.97
N LYS A 301 -2.17 -6.50 13.68
CA LYS A 301 -0.72 -6.63 13.48
C LYS A 301 -0.37 -7.08 12.06
N ARG A 302 -1.06 -8.10 11.54
CA ARG A 302 -0.85 -8.62 10.19
C ARG A 302 -1.09 -7.52 9.16
N LEU A 303 -2.25 -6.86 9.21
CA LEU A 303 -2.63 -5.80 8.27
C LEU A 303 -1.69 -4.59 8.34
N LEU A 304 -1.17 -4.25 9.51
CA LEU A 304 -0.21 -3.15 9.67
C LEU A 304 1.17 -3.47 9.10
N MET A 305 1.57 -4.74 9.06
CA MET A 305 2.80 -5.15 8.36
C MET A 305 2.58 -5.10 6.85
N GLU A 306 1.52 -5.74 6.36
CA GLU A 306 1.15 -5.74 4.94
C GLU A 306 0.97 -4.30 4.41
N SER A 307 0.38 -3.40 5.19
CA SER A 307 0.21 -1.99 4.79
C SER A 307 1.54 -1.25 4.67
N LYS A 308 2.51 -1.53 5.54
CA LYS A 308 3.83 -0.89 5.48
C LYS A 308 4.62 -1.36 4.27
N ASP A 309 4.62 -2.67 4.02
CA ASP A 309 5.33 -3.25 2.88
C ASP A 309 4.75 -2.73 1.57
N THR A 310 3.42 -2.72 1.45
CA THR A 310 2.75 -2.15 0.27
C THR A 310 2.97 -0.65 0.11
N LEU A 311 3.00 0.13 1.19
CA LEU A 311 3.35 1.56 1.13
C LEU A 311 4.76 1.78 0.57
N LEU A 312 5.75 1.00 1.03
CA LEU A 312 7.12 1.07 0.54
C LEU A 312 7.21 0.68 -0.94
N GLU A 313 6.52 -0.38 -1.35
CA GLU A 313 6.45 -0.79 -2.76
C GLU A 313 5.78 0.28 -3.64
N MET A 314 4.64 0.82 -3.21
CA MET A 314 3.92 1.87 -3.94
C MET A 314 4.76 3.15 -4.07
N ALA A 315 5.50 3.54 -3.03
CA ALA A 315 6.39 4.70 -3.08
C ALA A 315 7.50 4.52 -4.12
N LYS A 316 8.20 3.37 -4.07
CA LYS A 316 9.23 3.01 -5.06
C LYS A 316 8.65 2.98 -6.48
N ASN A 317 7.50 2.35 -6.67
CA ASN A 317 6.85 2.25 -7.97
C ASN A 317 6.49 3.62 -8.56
N VAL A 318 6.06 4.59 -7.74
CA VAL A 318 5.77 5.95 -8.21
C VAL A 318 7.05 6.66 -8.68
N GLU A 319 8.14 6.54 -7.94
CA GLU A 319 9.42 7.15 -8.30
C GLU A 319 10.01 6.52 -9.56
N ASP A 320 10.02 5.18 -9.64
CA ASP A 320 10.50 4.43 -10.79
C ASP A 320 9.73 4.79 -12.06
N ILE A 321 8.39 4.85 -11.98
CA ILE A 321 7.54 5.20 -13.12
C ILE A 321 7.77 6.64 -13.56
N ARG A 322 7.96 7.58 -12.63
CA ARG A 322 8.31 8.96 -12.99
C ARG A 322 9.64 9.02 -13.73
N ALA A 323 10.67 8.36 -13.21
CA ALA A 323 11.99 8.33 -13.82
C ALA A 323 11.95 7.68 -15.22
N GLN A 324 11.32 6.52 -15.35
CA GLN A 324 11.16 5.81 -16.62
C GLN A 324 10.34 6.64 -17.62
N GLN A 325 9.25 7.28 -17.19
CA GLN A 325 8.43 8.13 -18.05
C GLN A 325 9.24 9.30 -18.62
N HIS A 326 10.06 9.96 -17.81
CA HIS A 326 10.93 11.04 -18.26
C HIS A 326 11.97 10.53 -19.29
N GLN A 327 12.66 9.44 -18.99
CA GLN A 327 13.67 8.86 -19.88
C GLN A 327 13.09 8.45 -21.24
N ILE A 328 11.92 7.80 -21.23
CA ILE A 328 11.24 7.38 -22.46
C ILE A 328 10.82 8.61 -23.28
N SER A 329 10.20 9.60 -22.63
CA SER A 329 9.78 10.84 -23.29
C SER A 329 10.97 11.56 -23.94
N ASP A 330 12.08 11.71 -23.22
CA ASP A 330 13.27 12.39 -23.73
C ASP A 330 13.90 11.63 -24.91
N ARG A 331 13.95 10.30 -24.83
CA ARG A 331 14.43 9.44 -25.92
C ARG A 331 13.59 9.60 -27.19
N VAL A 332 12.26 9.62 -27.06
CA VAL A 332 11.37 9.80 -28.21
C VAL A 332 11.48 11.22 -28.77
N CYS A 333 11.56 12.24 -27.91
CA CYS A 333 11.76 13.63 -28.33
C CYS A 333 13.08 13.81 -29.09
N ALA A 334 14.18 13.21 -28.61
CA ALA A 334 15.48 13.25 -29.27
C ALA A 334 15.44 12.61 -30.67
N LEU A 335 14.78 11.46 -30.79
CA LEU A 335 14.64 10.76 -32.08
C LEU A 335 13.73 11.51 -33.06
N LEU A 336 12.64 12.11 -32.59
CA LEU A 336 11.81 12.99 -33.42
C LEU A 336 12.58 14.23 -33.88
N ALA A 337 13.38 14.83 -33.00
CA ALA A 337 14.23 15.97 -33.35
C ALA A 337 15.35 15.58 -34.35
N GLN A 338 15.94 14.39 -34.20
CA GLN A 338 16.87 13.85 -35.20
C GLN A 338 16.18 13.66 -36.55
N LYS A 339 15.01 13.01 -36.57
CA LYS A 339 14.26 12.79 -37.81
C LYS A 339 13.93 14.11 -38.51
N MET A 340 13.51 15.12 -37.74
CA MET A 340 13.24 16.46 -38.23
C MET A 340 14.49 17.10 -38.88
N ARG A 341 15.68 16.96 -38.26
CA ARG A 341 16.95 17.45 -38.85
C ARG A 341 17.29 16.75 -40.17
N GLU A 342 17.17 15.43 -40.22
CA GLU A 342 17.40 14.67 -41.46
C GLU A 342 16.45 15.09 -42.59
N THR A 343 15.18 15.36 -42.27
CA THR A 343 14.22 15.86 -43.28
C THR A 343 14.54 17.26 -43.76
N LEU A 344 15.08 18.11 -42.89
CA LEU A 344 15.51 19.46 -43.25
C LEU A 344 16.71 19.43 -44.21
N GLU A 345 17.73 18.64 -43.88
CA GLU A 345 18.91 18.46 -44.74
C GLU A 345 18.51 17.93 -46.12
N LEU A 346 17.61 16.95 -46.18
CA LEU A 346 17.15 16.39 -47.45
C LEU A 346 16.34 17.42 -48.27
N LYS A 347 15.51 18.23 -47.59
CA LYS A 347 14.76 19.33 -48.22
C LYS A 347 15.72 20.36 -48.83
N GLU A 348 16.78 20.73 -48.11
CA GLU A 348 17.79 21.68 -48.57
C GLU A 348 18.58 21.14 -49.77
N ARG A 349 19.03 19.88 -49.72
CA ARG A 349 19.70 19.22 -50.85
C ARG A 349 18.81 19.20 -52.09
N MET A 350 17.53 18.84 -51.95
CA MET A 350 16.57 18.87 -53.06
C MET A 350 16.37 20.27 -53.63
N ASN A 351 16.33 21.29 -52.78
CA ASN A 351 16.19 22.67 -53.23
C ASN A 351 17.40 23.12 -54.05
N MET A 352 18.61 22.75 -53.61
CA MET A 352 19.85 23.02 -54.34
C MET A 352 19.87 22.31 -55.70
N THR A 353 19.54 21.02 -55.75
CA THR A 353 19.45 20.27 -57.02
C THR A 353 18.43 20.88 -57.97
N LEU A 354 17.28 21.32 -57.46
CA LEU A 354 16.25 21.99 -58.26
C LEU A 354 16.77 23.31 -58.84
N GLY A 355 17.56 24.07 -58.07
CA GLY A 355 18.27 25.27 -58.55
C GLY A 355 19.25 24.95 -59.68
N LEU A 356 20.11 23.94 -59.50
CA LEU A 356 21.06 23.50 -60.53
C LEU A 356 20.35 23.06 -61.83
N MET A 357 19.26 22.30 -61.71
CA MET A 357 18.48 21.84 -62.86
C MET A 357 17.80 22.97 -63.61
N ARG A 358 17.37 24.05 -62.93
CA ARG A 358 16.86 25.24 -63.63
C ARG A 358 17.92 25.84 -64.54
N GLY A 359 19.16 25.94 -64.06
CA GLY A 359 20.29 26.45 -64.84
C GLY A 359 20.69 25.53 -66.01
N THR A 360 20.65 24.20 -65.83
CA THR A 360 20.91 23.26 -66.93
C THR A 360 19.81 23.32 -67.99
N ILE A 361 18.53 23.37 -67.59
CA ILE A 361 17.40 23.50 -68.52
C ILE A 361 17.51 24.81 -69.32
N GLN A 362 17.85 25.93 -68.69
CA GLN A 362 18.06 27.21 -69.38
C GLN A 362 19.21 27.14 -70.39
N ARG A 363 20.32 26.46 -70.06
CA ARG A 363 21.42 26.27 -71.00
C ARG A 363 21.04 25.34 -72.16
N CYS A 364 20.40 24.21 -71.88
CA CYS A 364 19.95 23.27 -72.90
C CYS A 364 18.88 23.86 -73.83
N THR A 365 17.94 24.65 -73.29
CA THR A 365 16.94 25.37 -74.10
C THR A 365 17.60 26.37 -75.04
N LYS A 366 18.56 27.16 -74.54
CA LYS A 366 19.34 28.09 -75.38
C LYS A 366 20.13 27.36 -76.46
N PHE A 367 20.85 26.29 -76.10
CA PHE A 367 21.61 25.49 -77.06
C PHE A 367 20.70 24.85 -78.12
N ASN A 368 19.52 24.38 -77.73
CA ASN A 368 18.54 23.86 -78.68
C ASN A 368 18.05 24.94 -79.65
N GLN A 369 17.75 26.15 -79.16
CA GLN A 369 17.38 27.29 -80.01
C GLN A 369 18.49 27.65 -81.00
N GLU A 370 19.76 27.67 -80.57
CA GLU A 370 20.91 27.90 -81.44
C GLU A 370 21.05 26.80 -82.52
N MET A 371 20.81 25.53 -82.18
CA MET A 371 20.78 24.44 -83.16
C MET A 371 19.63 24.59 -84.18
N TYR A 372 18.46 25.05 -83.74
CA TYR A 372 17.35 25.35 -84.64
C TYR A 372 17.67 26.50 -85.61
N ILE A 373 18.34 27.55 -85.12
CA ILE A 373 18.80 28.66 -85.96
C ILE A 373 19.82 28.16 -86.98
N THR A 374 20.83 27.41 -86.57
CA THR A 374 21.86 26.86 -87.49
C THR A 374 21.26 25.91 -88.51
N HIS A 375 20.32 25.06 -88.11
CA HIS A 375 19.58 24.18 -89.02
C HIS A 375 18.77 24.99 -90.07
N GLY A 376 18.14 26.08 -89.64
CA GLY A 376 17.45 27.03 -90.55
C GLY A 376 18.42 27.71 -91.53
N LEU A 377 19.60 28.11 -91.07
CA LEU A 377 20.64 28.71 -91.92
C LEU A 377 21.18 27.72 -92.97
N ILE A 378 21.44 26.45 -92.59
CA ILE A 378 21.94 25.43 -93.51
C ILE A 378 20.90 25.07 -94.59
N LYS A 379 19.61 25.06 -94.23
CA LYS A 379 18.51 24.87 -95.20
C LYS A 379 18.26 26.10 -96.09
N GLY A 380 18.98 27.21 -95.87
CA GLY A 380 18.88 28.47 -96.58
C GLY A 380 17.61 29.28 -96.23
N PRO A 381 17.47 30.51 -96.74
CA PRO A 381 16.53 31.49 -96.21
C PRO A 381 15.08 30.99 -96.23
N LEU A 382 14.44 31.02 -95.06
CA LEU A 382 13.00 30.73 -94.88
C LEU A 382 12.15 32.01 -94.96
N SER A 383 12.76 33.20 -94.89
CA SER A 383 12.12 34.51 -94.89
C SER A 383 12.82 35.49 -95.84
N LYS A 384 12.05 36.39 -96.47
CA LYS A 384 12.55 37.44 -97.38
C LYS A 384 13.59 38.38 -96.75
N ARG A 385 13.67 38.43 -95.41
CA ARG A 385 14.67 39.25 -94.69
C ARG A 385 16.07 38.63 -94.64
N HIS A 386 16.23 37.38 -95.10
CA HIS A 386 17.51 36.65 -95.10
C HIS A 386 18.09 36.47 -96.52
N LEU A 387 17.70 37.29 -97.49
CA LEU A 387 18.16 37.21 -98.89
C LEU A 387 19.68 37.35 -99.05
N GLU A 388 20.37 37.97 -98.09
CA GLU A 388 21.84 38.10 -98.07
C GLU A 388 22.55 36.78 -97.73
N THR A 389 21.85 35.80 -97.14
CA THR A 389 22.38 34.44 -96.94
C THR A 389 22.13 33.61 -98.19
N ARG A 390 23.22 33.10 -98.77
CA ARG A 390 23.28 32.42 -100.08
C ARG A 390 22.19 31.34 -100.28
N GLU A 391 21.76 31.20 -101.53
CA GLU A 391 20.64 30.36 -101.99
C GLU A 391 20.72 28.86 -101.59
N LYS A 392 19.55 28.25 -101.33
CA LYS A 392 19.33 26.83 -100.97
C LYS A 392 19.99 25.86 -101.95
N LEU A 393 20.27 24.61 -101.57
CA LEU A 393 20.78 23.58 -102.50
C LEU A 393 19.69 22.92 -103.36
N ASP A 394 18.41 23.08 -102.99
CA ASP A 394 17.25 22.58 -103.73
C ASP A 394 16.85 23.42 -104.96
N ARG A 395 17.75 24.28 -105.45
CA ARG A 395 17.45 25.15 -106.60
C ARG A 395 17.11 24.27 -107.80
N PRO A 396 16.15 24.67 -108.65
CA PRO A 396 15.90 23.98 -109.92
C PRO A 396 17.20 23.86 -110.75
N LEU A 397 18.11 24.83 -110.66
CA LEU A 397 19.42 24.78 -111.32
C LEU A 397 20.30 23.60 -110.88
N VAL A 398 20.46 23.39 -109.57
CA VAL A 398 21.26 22.29 -109.00
C VAL A 398 20.58 20.94 -109.28
N ARG A 399 19.25 20.89 -109.18
CA ARG A 399 18.46 19.70 -109.50
C ARG A 399 18.49 19.34 -110.98
N VAL A 400 18.61 20.32 -111.88
CA VAL A 400 18.78 20.10 -113.33
C VAL A 400 20.20 19.65 -113.64
N TYR A 401 21.21 20.26 -113.01
CA TYR A 401 22.60 19.86 -113.14
C TYR A 401 22.79 18.39 -112.75
N GLN A 402 22.28 17.98 -111.58
CA GLN A 402 22.37 16.61 -111.07
C GLN A 402 21.60 15.55 -111.87
N ARG A 403 20.84 15.91 -112.92
CA ARG A 403 20.18 14.92 -113.82
C ARG A 403 21.14 14.19 -114.74
N HIS A 404 22.34 14.73 -114.97
CA HIS A 404 23.34 14.10 -115.83
C HIS A 404 24.28 13.17 -115.04
N VAL A 405 24.51 11.98 -115.60
CA VAL A 405 25.39 10.97 -114.99
C VAL A 405 26.82 11.53 -114.95
N GLY A 406 27.41 11.62 -113.75
CA GLY A 406 28.76 12.18 -113.53
C GLY A 406 28.81 13.59 -112.95
N THR A 407 27.67 14.27 -112.75
CA THR A 407 27.60 15.65 -112.21
C THR A 407 27.13 15.69 -110.74
N GLN A 408 27.67 14.79 -109.92
CA GLN A 408 27.39 14.80 -108.48
C GLN A 408 28.20 15.91 -107.80
N LEU A 409 27.53 16.78 -107.05
CA LEU A 409 28.18 17.79 -106.22
C LEU A 409 28.52 17.16 -104.85
N PRO A 410 29.79 16.84 -104.55
CA PRO A 410 30.18 16.25 -103.27
C PRO A 410 29.93 17.20 -102.07
N GLU A 411 29.86 18.50 -102.32
CA GLU A 411 29.52 19.49 -101.30
C GLU A 411 28.06 19.37 -100.85
N ALA A 412 27.14 19.08 -101.77
CA ALA A 412 25.72 18.92 -101.48
C ALA A 412 25.46 17.66 -100.65
N THR A 413 26.17 16.55 -100.92
CA THR A 413 26.08 15.33 -100.11
C THR A 413 26.68 15.52 -98.72
N ARG A 414 27.80 16.24 -98.58
CA ARG A 414 28.38 16.60 -97.27
C ARG A 414 27.45 17.50 -96.45
N LEU A 415 26.79 18.48 -97.08
CA LEU A 415 25.81 19.34 -96.41
C LEU A 415 24.55 18.58 -95.99
N ALA A 416 24.02 17.69 -96.84
CA ALA A 416 22.91 16.81 -96.48
C ALA A 416 23.26 15.93 -95.26
N GLN A 417 24.43 15.29 -95.26
CA GLN A 417 24.92 14.53 -94.10
C GLN A 417 25.07 15.40 -92.84
N GLY A 418 25.54 16.64 -92.99
CA GLY A 418 25.62 17.63 -91.90
C GLY A 418 24.25 17.99 -91.34
N THR A 419 23.27 18.24 -92.21
CA THR A 419 21.89 18.53 -91.79
C THR A 419 21.22 17.37 -91.08
N GLU A 420 21.41 16.13 -91.54
CA GLU A 420 20.88 14.95 -90.86
C GLU A 420 21.51 14.75 -89.49
N LYS A 421 22.83 14.94 -89.38
CA LYS A 421 23.53 14.89 -88.08
C LYS A 421 22.96 15.93 -87.12
N LEU A 422 22.79 17.17 -87.58
CA LEU A 422 22.22 18.25 -86.77
C LEU A 422 20.77 17.94 -86.36
N GLN A 423 19.94 17.43 -87.28
CA GLN A 423 18.56 17.02 -86.98
C GLN A 423 18.51 15.93 -85.90
N ARG A 424 19.38 14.91 -85.97
CA ARG A 424 19.49 13.87 -84.93
C ARG A 424 19.92 14.46 -83.59
N HIS A 425 20.83 15.44 -83.59
CA HIS A 425 21.24 16.14 -82.38
C HIS A 425 20.12 16.98 -81.76
N ILE A 426 19.31 17.67 -82.58
CA ILE A 426 18.13 18.40 -82.13
C ILE A 426 17.15 17.44 -81.45
N SER A 427 16.75 16.35 -82.11
CA SER A 427 15.83 15.36 -81.53
C SER A 427 16.34 14.79 -80.21
N ARG A 428 17.64 14.46 -80.13
CA ARG A 428 18.26 13.96 -78.89
C ARG A 428 18.25 15.00 -77.76
N VAL A 429 18.52 16.27 -78.07
CA VAL A 429 18.47 17.34 -77.06
C VAL A 429 17.03 17.60 -76.61
N GLU A 430 16.05 17.48 -77.50
CA GLU A 430 14.63 17.57 -77.14
C GLU A 430 14.19 16.46 -76.20
N GLU A 431 14.57 15.21 -76.48
CA GLU A 431 14.33 14.06 -75.58
C GLU A 431 14.95 14.32 -74.19
N ASN A 432 16.24 14.68 -74.15
CA ASN A 432 16.92 15.01 -72.90
C ASN A 432 16.24 16.17 -72.14
N LEU A 433 15.74 17.18 -72.87
CA LEU A 433 15.07 18.33 -72.27
C LEU A 433 13.70 17.95 -71.70
N GLN A 434 12.95 17.07 -72.37
CA GLN A 434 11.71 16.50 -71.84
C GLN A 434 11.97 15.69 -70.57
N GLU A 435 13.00 14.85 -70.55
CA GLU A 435 13.42 14.11 -69.36
C GLU A 435 13.82 15.04 -68.21
N LEU A 436 14.60 16.10 -68.49
CA LEU A 436 14.98 17.11 -67.50
C LEU A 436 13.76 17.86 -66.93
N LEU A 437 12.77 18.17 -67.77
CA LEU A 437 11.53 18.81 -67.32
C LEU A 437 10.69 17.86 -66.44
N ALA A 438 10.56 16.59 -66.84
CA ALA A 438 9.82 15.59 -66.08
C ALA A 438 10.47 15.32 -64.71
N THR A 439 11.79 15.14 -64.68
CA THR A 439 12.56 14.98 -63.44
C THR A 439 12.48 16.22 -62.55
N ARG A 440 12.52 17.44 -63.12
CA ARG A 440 12.29 18.69 -62.36
C ARG A 440 10.91 18.72 -61.71
N GLN A 441 9.86 18.33 -62.43
CA GLN A 441 8.50 18.29 -61.88
C GLN A 441 8.39 17.27 -60.74
N ASN A 442 8.99 16.09 -60.89
CA ASN A 442 9.03 15.06 -59.86
C ASN A 442 9.78 15.53 -58.61
N LEU A 443 10.93 16.19 -58.78
CA LEU A 443 11.69 16.79 -57.67
C LEU A 443 10.91 17.90 -56.97
N ALA A 444 10.22 18.78 -57.73
CA ALA A 444 9.40 19.84 -57.15
C ALA A 444 8.24 19.27 -56.31
N ARG A 445 7.58 18.20 -56.79
CA ARG A 445 6.54 17.48 -56.04
C ARG A 445 7.11 16.87 -54.77
N SER A 446 8.25 16.17 -54.87
CA SER A 446 8.93 15.57 -53.72
C SER A 446 9.39 16.60 -52.68
N LEU A 447 9.90 17.76 -53.12
CA LEU A 447 10.27 18.86 -52.24
C LEU A 447 9.06 19.44 -51.49
N LYS A 448 7.92 19.58 -52.16
CA LYS A 448 6.67 19.98 -51.51
C LYS A 448 6.24 18.96 -50.46
N CYS A 449 6.32 17.66 -50.77
CA CYS A 449 6.04 16.62 -49.78
C CYS A 449 6.98 16.71 -48.57
N LYS A 450 8.29 16.83 -48.80
CA LYS A 450 9.32 16.95 -47.75
C LYS A 450 9.10 18.17 -46.85
N ARG A 451 8.67 19.29 -47.42
CA ARG A 451 8.30 20.48 -46.66
C ARG A 451 7.13 20.20 -45.72
N ILE A 452 6.05 19.58 -46.21
CA ILE A 452 4.88 19.26 -45.39
C ILE A 452 5.27 18.25 -44.29
N GLY A 453 6.08 17.23 -44.61
CA GLY A 453 6.59 16.28 -43.61
C GLY A 453 7.36 16.95 -42.48
N TYR A 454 8.28 17.84 -42.83
CA TYR A 454 9.04 18.63 -41.86
C TYR A 454 8.12 19.48 -40.97
N GLU A 455 7.14 20.17 -41.56
CA GLU A 455 6.17 20.99 -40.80
C GLU A 455 5.34 20.15 -39.83
N VAL A 456 4.94 18.94 -40.23
CA VAL A 456 4.23 17.98 -39.36
C VAL A 456 5.11 17.51 -38.21
N ASP A 457 6.34 17.05 -38.48
CA ASP A 457 7.25 16.57 -37.42
C ASP A 457 7.64 17.71 -36.45
N LEU A 458 7.80 18.94 -36.96
CA LEU A 458 7.99 20.14 -36.14
C LEU A 458 6.81 20.41 -35.20
N ASN A 459 5.58 20.27 -35.71
CA ASN A 459 4.37 20.44 -34.91
C ASN A 459 4.24 19.36 -33.82
N VAL A 460 4.66 18.12 -34.10
CA VAL A 460 4.73 17.05 -33.10
C VAL A 460 5.69 17.41 -31.97
N VAL A 461 6.91 17.83 -32.30
CA VAL A 461 7.91 18.24 -31.29
C VAL A 461 7.39 19.40 -30.45
N ARG A 462 6.78 20.41 -31.08
CA ARG A 462 6.17 21.55 -30.37
C ARG A 462 5.02 21.12 -29.45
N LEU A 463 4.16 20.21 -29.91
CA LEU A 463 3.07 19.67 -29.11
C LEU A 463 3.62 18.98 -27.85
N ARG A 464 4.64 18.13 -28.02
CA ARG A 464 5.28 17.41 -26.93
C ARG A 464 5.92 18.35 -25.91
N LEU A 465 6.61 19.41 -26.36
CA LEU A 465 7.20 20.40 -25.45
C LEU A 465 6.13 21.19 -24.69
N ARG A 466 5.07 21.63 -25.38
CA ARG A 466 3.97 22.39 -24.75
C ARG A 466 3.23 21.55 -23.71
N GLN A 467 2.85 20.33 -24.09
CA GLN A 467 2.09 19.46 -23.21
C GLN A 467 2.96 18.76 -22.19
N GLY A 468 4.25 18.54 -22.46
CA GLY A 468 5.21 17.99 -21.49
C GLY A 468 5.44 18.88 -20.27
N HIS A 469 5.04 20.16 -20.33
CA HIS A 469 5.22 21.09 -19.24
C HIS A 469 4.48 20.64 -17.95
N PRO A 470 5.11 20.74 -16.75
CA PRO A 470 4.53 20.30 -15.48
C PRO A 470 3.19 20.97 -15.14
N ARG A 471 2.98 22.20 -15.61
CA ARG A 471 1.76 22.99 -15.36
C ARG A 471 0.53 22.56 -16.18
N VAL A 472 0.71 21.72 -17.20
CA VAL A 472 -0.41 21.24 -18.04
C VAL A 472 -0.98 19.97 -17.41
N TYR A 473 -2.22 20.02 -16.95
CA TYR A 473 -2.89 18.86 -16.39
C TYR A 473 -3.54 17.98 -17.46
N HIS A 474 -3.79 16.71 -17.14
CA HIS A 474 -4.40 15.76 -18.07
C HIS A 474 -5.74 16.26 -18.65
N GLN A 475 -6.60 16.83 -17.81
CA GLN A 475 -7.90 17.38 -18.22
C GLN A 475 -7.77 18.54 -19.21
N GLN A 476 -6.79 19.42 -19.01
CA GLN A 476 -6.52 20.52 -19.94
C GLN A 476 -5.99 19.99 -21.28
N ALA A 477 -5.11 18.99 -21.24
CA ALA A 477 -4.60 18.34 -22.45
C ALA A 477 -5.71 17.61 -23.22
N GLN A 478 -6.71 17.03 -22.54
CA GLN A 478 -7.87 16.39 -23.14
C GLN A 478 -8.80 17.37 -23.86
N ARG A 479 -9.08 18.54 -23.29
CA ARG A 479 -9.94 19.56 -23.93
C ARG A 479 -9.36 20.01 -25.27
N LEU A 480 -8.03 20.19 -25.32
CA LEU A 480 -7.30 20.48 -26.56
C LEU A 480 -7.30 19.33 -27.57
N VAL A 481 -7.78 18.12 -27.25
CA VAL A 481 -7.92 17.03 -28.24
C VAL A 481 -9.17 17.21 -29.09
N ASN A 482 -10.26 17.66 -28.45
CA ASN A 482 -11.57 17.69 -29.09
C ASN A 482 -11.70 18.85 -30.08
N ASP A 483 -10.95 19.94 -29.86
CA ASP A 483 -11.02 21.16 -30.67
C ASP A 483 -9.90 21.30 -31.71
N TRP A 484 -9.04 20.27 -31.87
CA TRP A 484 -7.79 20.42 -32.63
C TRP A 484 -7.85 19.80 -34.02
N ASP A 485 -8.18 20.64 -35.00
CA ASP A 485 -7.89 20.43 -36.42
C ASP A 485 -6.55 21.13 -36.76
N PRO A 486 -5.54 20.45 -37.35
CA PRO A 486 -4.29 21.09 -37.75
C PRO A 486 -4.45 22.26 -38.75
N ARG A 487 -5.64 22.46 -39.31
CA ARG A 487 -5.99 23.60 -40.18
C ARG A 487 -6.41 24.87 -39.41
N THR A 488 -6.74 24.74 -38.13
CA THR A 488 -7.17 25.85 -37.26
C THR A 488 -6.39 25.81 -35.96
N PRO A 489 -5.44 26.74 -35.72
CA PRO A 489 -4.78 26.80 -34.42
C PRO A 489 -5.82 27.05 -33.32
N PRO A 490 -5.70 26.41 -32.15
CA PRO A 490 -6.62 26.62 -31.05
C PRO A 490 -6.54 28.09 -30.62
N PRO A 491 -7.67 28.73 -30.26
CA PRO A 491 -7.66 30.10 -29.78
C PRO A 491 -6.72 30.18 -28.57
N ARG A 492 -5.84 31.19 -28.55
CA ARG A 492 -5.03 31.47 -27.36
C ARG A 492 -6.01 31.64 -26.20
N ALA A 493 -5.91 30.76 -25.20
CA ALA A 493 -6.66 30.92 -23.97
C ALA A 493 -6.30 32.30 -23.42
N GLU A 494 -7.25 33.22 -23.49
CA GLU A 494 -7.16 34.51 -22.83
C GLU A 494 -6.93 34.21 -21.34
N SER A 495 -5.84 34.76 -20.81
CA SER A 495 -5.60 34.77 -19.39
C SER A 495 -6.74 35.54 -18.75
N SER A 496 -7.76 34.83 -18.25
CA SER A 496 -8.71 35.37 -17.29
C SER A 496 -7.94 35.62 -15.99
N ALA A 497 -7.21 36.72 -15.94
CA ALA A 497 -6.82 37.33 -14.68
C ALA A 497 -8.12 37.77 -13.99
N PRO A 498 -8.39 37.34 -12.75
CA PRO A 498 -9.51 37.89 -12.01
C PRO A 498 -9.18 39.35 -11.69
N ALA A 499 -9.95 40.25 -12.29
CA ALA A 499 -10.05 41.61 -11.79
C ALA A 499 -10.91 41.59 -10.52
N LYS A 500 -10.24 41.83 -9.39
CA LYS A 500 -10.67 42.27 -8.05
C LYS A 500 -10.22 41.34 -6.94
#